data_AF-A0A357BZQ3-F1
#
_entry.id   AF-A0A357BZQ3-F1
#
_cell.length_a   1.000
_cell.length_b   1.000
_cell.length_c   1.000
_cell.angle_alpha   90.00
_cell.angle_beta   90.00
_cell.angle_gamma   90.00
#
_symmetry.space_group_name_H-M   'P 1'
#
loop_
_entity.id
_entity.type
_entity.pdbx_description
1 polymer ?
#
loop_
_entity_poly.entity_id
_entity_poly.type
_entity_poly.pdbx_seq_one_letter_code
_entity_poly.pdbx_strand_id
1 'polypeptide(L)'
;MKKEIKNNASVLVVVVFAIALLTAFVAGMLQLNAEQIQLMRNEVYAAQAQAIAQAGMADAFAQLRSNSGWTSGYTNKSFAGGSYTVTVADANVVSTGTSSQGFKARVQANITIGGSSSPYTIRVDKLGINE
;
A
#
# COMPACT_ATOMS: atom_id res chain seq x y z
N MET A 1 50.87 -49.52 20.43
CA MET A 1 49.59 -49.88 19.79
C MET A 1 49.14 -48.71 18.92
N LYS A 2 49.20 -48.85 17.58
CA LYS A 2 48.63 -47.85 16.64
C LYS A 2 47.11 -48.01 16.66
N LYS A 3 46.39 -47.00 17.12
CA LYS A 3 44.93 -46.95 17.07
C LYS A 3 44.52 -46.65 15.63
N GLU A 4 43.98 -47.63 14.92
CA GLU A 4 43.36 -47.38 13.63
C GLU A 4 42.11 -46.51 13.84
N ILE A 5 42.13 -45.30 13.28
CA ILE A 5 40.97 -44.41 13.27
C ILE A 5 39.96 -45.04 12.30
N LYS A 6 38.88 -45.62 12.84
CA LYS A 6 37.79 -46.19 12.02
C LYS A 6 37.20 -45.11 11.09
N ASN A 7 37.16 -45.40 9.79
CA ASN A 7 36.59 -44.54 8.73
C ASN A 7 35.19 -43.97 9.04
N ASN A 8 34.44 -44.63 9.91
CA ASN A 8 33.11 -44.22 10.39
C ASN A 8 33.12 -42.81 11.02
N ALA A 9 34.21 -42.41 11.67
CA ALA A 9 34.33 -41.06 12.26
C ALA A 9 34.43 -39.97 11.19
N SER A 10 35.13 -40.24 10.08
CA SER A 10 35.24 -39.29 8.96
C SER A 10 33.92 -39.14 8.22
N VAL A 11 33.18 -40.25 8.03
CA VAL A 11 31.85 -40.22 7.41
C VAL A 11 30.88 -39.41 8.26
N LEU A 12 30.91 -39.57 9.58
CA LEU A 12 30.07 -38.79 10.49
C LEU A 12 30.32 -37.28 10.36
N VAL A 13 31.59 -36.85 10.31
CA VAL A 13 31.94 -35.43 10.17
C VAL A 13 31.44 -34.86 8.83
N VAL A 14 31.61 -35.61 7.73
CA VAL A 14 31.11 -35.19 6.41
C VAL A 14 29.58 -35.08 6.40
N VAL A 15 28.89 -36.04 7.01
CA VAL A 15 27.42 -36.02 7.11
C VAL A 15 26.94 -34.84 7.95
N VAL A 16 27.54 -34.59 9.11
CA VAL A 16 27.17 -33.45 9.96
C VAL A 16 27.43 -32.12 9.25
N PHE A 17 28.55 -32.01 8.53
CA PHE A 17 28.84 -30.81 7.75
C PHE A 17 27.84 -30.61 6.61
N ALA A 18 27.47 -31.67 5.89
CA ALA A 18 26.45 -31.62 4.86
C ALA A 18 25.07 -31.21 5.42
N ILE A 19 24.68 -31.76 6.57
CA ILE A 19 23.43 -31.39 7.27
C ILE A 19 23.48 -29.91 7.69
N ALA A 20 24.61 -29.43 8.21
CA ALA A 20 24.77 -28.04 8.61
C ALA A 20 24.63 -27.09 7.42
N LEU A 21 25.24 -27.41 6.28
CA LEU A 21 25.10 -26.63 5.04
C LEU A 21 23.65 -26.62 4.53
N LEU A 22 22.99 -27.77 4.51
CA LEU A 22 21.59 -27.88 4.08
C LEU A 22 20.66 -27.08 5.01
N THR A 23 20.92 -27.13 6.31
CA THR A 23 20.12 -26.40 7.30
C THR A 23 20.31 -24.89 7.16
N ALA A 24 21.55 -24.43 6.98
CA ALA A 24 21.84 -23.02 6.72
C ALA A 24 21.17 -22.52 5.43
N PHE A 25 21.16 -23.36 4.38
CA PHE A 25 20.51 -23.04 3.11
C PHE A 25 18.98 -22.93 3.25
N VAL A 26 18.34 -23.91 3.90
CA VAL A 26 16.90 -23.89 4.15
C VAL A 26 16.52 -22.69 5.03
N ALA A 27 17.29 -22.40 6.07
CA ALA A 27 17.06 -21.24 6.94
C ALA A 27 17.16 -19.92 6.14
N GLY A 28 18.17 -19.79 5.28
CA GLY A 28 18.31 -18.62 4.40
C GLY A 28 17.14 -18.42 3.46
N MET A 29 16.65 -19.49 2.82
CA MET A 29 15.47 -19.42 1.96
C MET A 29 14.19 -19.03 2.72
N LEU A 30 13.97 -19.58 3.90
CA LEU A 30 12.81 -19.23 4.73
C LEU A 30 12.84 -17.75 5.14
N GLN A 31 14.01 -17.22 5.48
CA GLN A 31 14.17 -15.82 5.83
C GLN A 31 13.84 -14.89 4.65
N LEU A 32 14.40 -15.17 3.46
CA LEU A 32 14.13 -14.38 2.26
C LEU A 32 12.63 -14.37 1.90
N ASN A 33 11.98 -15.54 1.96
CA ASN A 33 10.54 -15.65 1.70
C ASN A 33 9.71 -14.89 2.73
N ALA A 34 10.09 -14.92 4.01
CA ALA A 34 9.39 -14.19 5.07
C ALA A 34 9.46 -12.68 4.84
N GLU A 35 10.62 -12.15 4.47
CA GLU A 35 10.81 -10.73 4.15
C GLU A 35 9.99 -10.32 2.91
N GLN A 36 10.00 -11.13 1.85
CA GLN A 36 9.21 -10.88 0.65
C GLN A 36 7.70 -10.84 0.94
N ILE A 37 7.18 -11.75 1.77
CA ILE A 37 5.77 -11.76 2.16
C ILE A 37 5.41 -10.49 2.93
N GLN A 38 6.28 -10.00 3.80
CA GLN A 38 6.03 -8.76 4.53
C GLN A 38 6.01 -7.55 3.60
N LEU A 39 6.95 -7.46 2.65
CA LEU A 39 6.96 -6.38 1.65
C LEU A 39 5.70 -6.40 0.78
N MET A 40 5.30 -7.57 0.26
CA MET A 40 4.07 -7.70 -0.52
C MET A 40 2.84 -7.26 0.25
N ARG A 41 2.72 -7.62 1.55
CA ARG A 41 1.58 -7.19 2.37
C ARG A 41 1.54 -5.67 2.51
N ASN A 42 2.68 -5.04 2.76
CA ASN A 42 2.77 -3.59 2.87
C ASN A 42 2.36 -2.90 1.56
N GLU A 43 2.82 -3.43 0.43
CA GLU A 43 2.45 -2.92 -0.89
C GLU A 43 0.95 -3.05 -1.16
N VAL A 44 0.35 -4.20 -0.85
CA VAL A 44 -1.10 -4.43 -1.00
C VAL A 44 -1.90 -3.44 -0.14
N TYR A 45 -1.53 -3.23 1.12
CA TYR A 45 -2.26 -2.30 1.98
C TYR A 45 -2.04 -0.83 1.60
N ALA A 46 -0.86 -0.48 1.09
CA ALA A 46 -0.61 0.84 0.53
C ALA A 46 -1.44 1.09 -0.74
N ALA A 47 -1.49 0.12 -1.65
CA ALA A 47 -2.33 0.16 -2.84
C ALA A 47 -3.82 0.25 -2.49
N GLN A 48 -4.26 -0.49 -1.47
CA GLN A 48 -5.63 -0.38 -0.95
C GLN A 48 -5.92 1.02 -0.42
N ALA A 49 -5.03 1.60 0.39
CA ALA A 49 -5.20 2.97 0.89
C ALA A 49 -5.28 3.99 -0.27
N GLN A 50 -4.46 3.81 -1.31
CA GLN A 50 -4.48 4.65 -2.50
C GLN A 50 -5.79 4.51 -3.29
N ALA A 51 -6.30 3.28 -3.46
CA ALA A 51 -7.59 3.05 -4.10
C ALA A 51 -8.76 3.69 -3.32
N ILE A 52 -8.73 3.59 -1.99
CA ILE A 52 -9.70 4.24 -1.11
C ILE A 52 -9.62 5.77 -1.23
N ALA A 53 -8.41 6.34 -1.31
CA ALA A 53 -8.22 7.77 -1.51
C ALA A 53 -8.78 8.22 -2.88
N GLN A 54 -8.55 7.45 -3.95
CA GLN A 54 -9.10 7.73 -5.27
C GLN A 54 -10.64 7.63 -5.30
N ALA A 55 -11.23 6.69 -4.55
CA ALA A 55 -12.68 6.60 -4.41
C ALA A 55 -13.26 7.86 -3.74
N GLY A 56 -12.62 8.35 -2.67
CA GLY A 56 -13.01 9.61 -2.04
C GLY A 56 -12.91 10.80 -3.00
N MET A 57 -11.88 10.83 -3.86
CA MET A 57 -11.73 11.87 -4.88
C MET A 57 -12.81 11.80 -5.95
N ALA A 58 -13.17 10.59 -6.39
CA ALA A 58 -14.26 10.39 -7.35
C ALA A 58 -15.61 10.87 -6.79
N ASP A 59 -15.87 10.61 -5.51
CA ASP A 59 -17.08 11.08 -4.83
C ASP A 59 -17.11 12.61 -4.70
N ALA A 60 -15.97 13.21 -4.34
CA ALA A 60 -15.80 14.66 -4.31
C ALA A 60 -16.11 15.30 -5.67
N PHE A 61 -15.59 14.71 -6.76
CA PHE A 61 -15.88 15.17 -8.11
C PHE A 61 -17.34 15.00 -8.48
N ALA A 62 -18.01 13.93 -8.06
CA ALA A 62 -19.46 13.77 -8.26
C ALA A 62 -20.24 14.91 -7.58
N GLN A 63 -19.88 15.29 -6.35
CA GLN A 63 -20.50 16.42 -5.65
C GLN A 63 -20.24 17.74 -6.36
N LEU A 64 -19.00 17.99 -6.79
CA LEU A 64 -18.62 19.22 -7.49
C LEU A 64 -19.28 19.35 -8.87
N ARG A 65 -19.56 18.23 -9.54
CA ARG A 65 -20.35 18.24 -10.78
C ARG A 65 -21.80 18.65 -10.54
N SER A 66 -22.38 18.25 -9.40
CA SER A 66 -23.74 18.63 -9.03
C SER A 66 -23.82 20.07 -8.52
N ASN A 67 -22.86 20.46 -7.67
CA ASN A 67 -22.75 21.75 -7.02
C ASN A 67 -21.30 22.25 -7.04
N SER A 68 -21.00 23.23 -7.90
CA SER A 68 -19.66 23.81 -8.05
C SER A 68 -19.12 24.49 -6.79
N GLY A 69 -20.00 24.93 -5.87
CA GLY A 69 -19.63 25.55 -4.60
C GLY A 69 -19.49 24.57 -3.44
N TRP A 70 -19.51 23.26 -3.69
CA TRP A 70 -19.42 22.28 -2.62
C TRP A 70 -18.04 22.27 -1.95
N THR A 71 -18.00 22.62 -0.66
CA THR A 71 -16.78 22.68 0.16
C THR A 71 -16.88 21.84 1.44
N SER A 72 -17.99 21.15 1.69
CA SER A 72 -18.23 20.42 2.94
C SER A 72 -17.24 19.28 3.17
N GLY A 73 -16.73 18.66 2.09
CA GLY A 73 -15.83 17.52 2.20
C GLY A 73 -16.47 16.28 2.83
N TYR A 74 -15.62 15.33 3.23
CA TYR A 74 -16.00 14.13 3.98
C TYR A 74 -15.01 13.90 5.11
N THR A 75 -15.49 13.41 6.25
CA THR A 75 -14.63 13.02 7.38
C THR A 75 -14.87 11.55 7.70
N ASN A 76 -13.82 10.72 7.61
CA ASN A 76 -13.83 9.30 7.98
C ASN A 76 -15.02 8.50 7.39
N LYS A 77 -15.37 8.75 6.13
CA LYS A 77 -16.43 8.01 5.45
C LYS A 77 -15.96 6.59 5.17
N SER A 78 -16.71 5.60 5.65
CA SER A 78 -16.37 4.18 5.51
C SER A 78 -16.45 3.72 4.05
N PHE A 79 -15.43 3.01 3.58
CA PHE A 79 -15.36 2.46 2.23
C PHE A 79 -14.42 1.25 2.16
N ALA A 80 -14.90 0.14 1.58
CA ALA A 80 -14.10 -1.07 1.30
C ALA A 80 -13.24 -1.60 2.48
N GLY A 81 -13.79 -1.54 3.70
CA GLY A 81 -13.10 -1.98 4.93
C GLY A 81 -12.09 -0.99 5.50
N GLY A 82 -11.93 0.19 4.89
CA GLY A 82 -11.18 1.32 5.41
C GLY A 82 -12.06 2.58 5.47
N SER A 83 -11.43 3.74 5.40
CA SER A 83 -12.15 5.02 5.37
C SER A 83 -11.40 6.06 4.54
N TYR A 84 -12.12 7.05 4.04
CA TYR A 84 -11.50 8.23 3.44
C TYR A 84 -12.00 9.54 4.06
N THR A 85 -11.16 10.55 3.98
CA THR A 85 -11.46 11.93 4.34
C THR A 85 -11.13 12.79 3.13
N VAL A 86 -12.06 13.66 2.75
CA VAL A 86 -11.90 14.60 1.63
C VAL A 86 -12.00 16.01 2.16
N THR A 87 -11.06 16.86 1.78
CA THR A 87 -11.13 18.31 2.00
C THR A 87 -11.11 19.02 0.66
N VAL A 88 -11.93 20.06 0.53
CA VAL A 88 -12.02 20.90 -0.68
C VAL A 88 -11.79 22.34 -0.25
N ALA A 89 -10.75 22.97 -0.78
CA ALA A 89 -10.41 24.37 -0.51
C ALA A 89 -9.88 25.03 -1.78
N ASP A 90 -10.46 26.17 -2.19
CA ASP A 90 -9.95 27.00 -3.30
C ASP A 90 -9.53 26.23 -4.55
N ALA A 91 -10.41 25.34 -5.03
CA ALA A 91 -10.20 24.49 -6.19
C ALA A 91 -9.09 23.42 -6.04
N ASN A 92 -8.66 23.16 -4.81
CA ASN A 92 -7.82 22.04 -4.43
C ASN A 92 -8.64 21.00 -3.66
N VAL A 93 -8.68 19.78 -4.19
CA VAL A 93 -9.36 18.62 -3.60
C VAL A 93 -8.31 17.66 -3.07
N VAL A 94 -8.28 17.44 -1.77
CA VAL A 94 -7.38 16.48 -1.13
C VAL A 94 -8.22 15.34 -0.58
N SER A 95 -7.88 14.11 -0.96
CA SER A 95 -8.48 12.89 -0.43
C SER A 95 -7.41 12.06 0.26
N THR A 96 -7.65 11.69 1.51
CA THR A 96 -6.80 10.80 2.29
C THR A 96 -7.55 9.52 2.55
N GLY A 97 -7.08 8.41 2.00
CA GLY A 97 -7.59 7.06 2.23
C GLY A 97 -6.80 6.35 3.32
N THR A 98 -7.49 5.62 4.19
CA THR A 98 -6.92 4.78 5.24
C THR A 98 -7.39 3.35 5.03
N SER A 99 -6.47 2.39 4.91
CA SER A 99 -6.80 0.97 4.80
C SER A 99 -7.19 0.37 6.15
N SER A 100 -7.71 -0.86 6.13
CA SER A 100 -8.08 -1.61 7.35
C SER A 100 -6.91 -1.85 8.31
N GLN A 101 -5.68 -1.87 7.80
CA GLN A 101 -4.45 -2.04 8.58
C GLN A 101 -3.80 -0.70 8.97
N GLY A 102 -4.47 0.43 8.71
CA GLY A 102 -3.99 1.76 9.11
C GLY A 102 -3.01 2.41 8.13
N PHE A 103 -2.76 1.81 6.95
CA PHE A 103 -1.96 2.45 5.92
C PHE A 103 -2.71 3.66 5.36
N LYS A 104 -1.99 4.76 5.12
CA LYS A 104 -2.57 5.99 4.61
C LYS A 104 -1.97 6.33 3.26
N ALA A 105 -2.83 6.79 2.35
CA ALA A 105 -2.42 7.36 1.09
C ALA A 105 -3.16 8.68 0.87
N ARG A 106 -2.47 9.64 0.27
CA ARG A 106 -3.02 10.97 -0.03
C ARG A 106 -3.03 11.16 -1.53
N VAL A 107 -4.16 11.60 -2.06
CA VAL A 107 -4.29 12.05 -3.44
C VAL A 107 -4.77 13.49 -3.40
N GLN A 108 -4.13 14.35 -4.17
CA GLN A 108 -4.45 15.77 -4.27
C GLN A 108 -4.71 16.12 -5.74
N ALA A 109 -5.79 16.85 -6.00
CA ALA A 109 -6.11 17.33 -7.33
C ALA A 109 -6.39 18.84 -7.27
N ASN A 110 -5.61 19.61 -8.03
CA ASN A 110 -6.01 20.97 -8.38
C ASN A 110 -6.95 20.87 -9.58
N ILE A 111 -8.09 21.53 -9.48
CA ILE A 111 -9.15 21.44 -10.48
C ILE A 111 -9.56 22.82 -10.98
N THR A 112 -10.06 22.87 -12.20
CA THR A 112 -10.83 23.99 -12.73
C THR A 112 -12.26 23.50 -12.96
N ILE A 113 -13.24 24.22 -12.41
CA ILE A 113 -14.66 23.95 -12.64
C ILE A 113 -15.17 24.89 -13.73
N GLY A 114 -15.65 24.32 -14.82
CA GLY A 114 -16.22 25.05 -15.96
C GLY A 114 -17.70 24.74 -16.17
N GLY A 115 -18.39 25.66 -16.84
CA GLY A 115 -19.81 25.54 -17.19
C GLY A 115 -20.70 26.50 -16.39
N SER A 116 -21.82 26.87 -17.00
CA SER A 116 -22.78 27.84 -16.47
C SER A 116 -23.95 27.19 -15.71
N SER A 117 -24.09 25.86 -15.83
CA SER A 117 -25.15 25.08 -15.21
C SER A 117 -24.70 23.63 -14.97
N SER A 118 -25.29 22.98 -13.97
CA SER A 118 -25.05 21.57 -13.66
C SER A 118 -25.46 20.65 -14.83
N PRO A 119 -24.70 19.59 -15.16
CA PRO A 119 -23.47 19.16 -14.49
C PRO A 119 -22.26 20.01 -14.90
N TYR A 120 -21.51 20.49 -13.90
CA TYR A 120 -20.28 21.24 -14.14
C TYR A 120 -19.19 20.34 -14.72
N THR A 121 -18.36 20.89 -15.60
CA THR A 121 -17.19 20.19 -16.14
C THR A 121 -16.02 20.39 -15.20
N ILE A 122 -15.43 19.29 -14.72
CA ILE A 122 -14.24 19.33 -13.87
C ILE A 122 -13.03 18.95 -14.73
N ARG A 123 -12.10 19.89 -14.87
CA ARG A 123 -10.78 19.64 -15.45
C ARG A 123 -9.76 19.50 -14.33
N VAL A 124 -8.97 18.43 -14.35
CA VAL A 124 -7.86 18.25 -13.41
C VAL A 124 -6.63 18.92 -14.00
N ASP A 125 -6.09 19.92 -13.31
CA ASP A 125 -4.91 20.68 -13.70
C ASP A 125 -3.62 20.01 -13.27
N LYS A 126 -3.60 19.55 -12.02
CA LYS A 126 -2.47 18.86 -11.42
C LYS A 126 -3.00 17.76 -10.52
N LEU A 127 -2.39 16.58 -10.61
CA LEU A 127 -2.62 15.45 -9.71
C LEU A 127 -1.33 15.15 -8.95
N GLY A 128 -1.40 15.13 -7.62
CA GLY A 128 -0.33 14.72 -6.72
C GLY A 128 -0.74 13.47 -5.94
N ILE A 129 0.21 12.55 -5.73
CA ILE A 129 0.01 11.32 -4.96
C ILE A 129 1.11 11.25 -3.91
N ASN A 130 0.71 11.15 -2.64
CA ASN A 130 1.60 11.11 -1.48
C ASN A 130 2.60 12.29 -1.41
N GLU A 131 2.16 13.48 -1.85
CA GLU A 131 2.86 14.76 -1.64
C GLU A 131 2.58 15.36 -0.24
#